data_AF-A0A0Q4KXC7-F1
#
_entry.id   AF-A0A0Q4KXC7-F1
#
_cell.length_a   1.000
_cell.length_b   1.000
_cell.length_c   1.000
_cell.angle_alpha   90.00
_cell.angle_beta   90.00
_cell.angle_gamma   90.00
#
_symmetry.space_group_name_H-M   'P 1'
#
loop_
_entity.id
_entity.type
_entity.pdbx_description
1 polymer ?
#
loop_
_entity_poly.entity_id
_entity_poly.type
_entity_poly.pdbx_seq_one_letter_code
_entity_poly.pdbx_strand_id
1 'polypeptide(L)'
;MSPDQDGDLEKLRAITLALPGAEERLSHGAPGFLVEGGKFFAYFWHDHHGDGETVVLVKTTGADEMDALIDADPALYFKPAYLASSGWIAIRTDAPGTDWDHIGDRVAQSWEMVAPRRFLEAGGR
;
A
#
# COMPACT_ATOMS: atom_id res chain seq x y z
N MET A 1 -7.88 1.55 14.44
CA MET A 1 -8.68 1.05 13.28
C MET A 1 -9.64 2.11 12.81
N SER A 2 -9.84 2.21 11.50
CA SER A 2 -10.74 3.19 10.88
C SER A 2 -12.19 2.75 11.06
N PRO A 3 -13.09 3.62 11.51
CA PRO A 3 -14.52 3.32 11.57
C PRO A 3 -15.18 3.29 10.18
N ASP A 4 -14.50 3.77 9.13
CA ASP A 4 -15.00 3.84 7.74
C ASP A 4 -14.10 3.02 6.80
N GLN A 5 -13.89 1.75 7.14
CA GLN A 5 -13.01 0.85 6.39
C GLN A 5 -13.37 0.74 4.90
N ASP A 6 -14.67 0.77 4.58
CA ASP A 6 -15.16 0.64 3.22
C ASP A 6 -14.83 1.89 2.40
N GLY A 7 -15.03 3.09 2.97
CA GLY A 7 -14.64 4.34 2.33
C GLY A 7 -13.14 4.47 2.13
N ASP A 8 -12.33 3.98 3.07
CA ASP A 8 -10.87 3.95 2.92
C ASP A 8 -10.43 2.95 1.84
N LEU A 9 -11.05 1.77 1.79
CA LEU A 9 -10.80 0.80 0.72
C LEU A 9 -11.21 1.34 -0.65
N GLU A 10 -12.32 2.08 -0.76
CA GLU A 10 -12.74 2.71 -2.02
C GLU A 10 -11.75 3.78 -2.49
N LYS A 11 -11.20 4.60 -1.59
CA LYS A 11 -10.15 5.56 -1.95
C LYS A 11 -8.90 4.86 -2.44
N LEU A 12 -8.47 3.80 -1.76
CA LEU A 12 -7.33 3.00 -2.21
C LEU A 12 -7.58 2.37 -3.58
N ARG A 13 -8.78 1.81 -3.83
CA ARG A 13 -9.18 1.29 -5.15
C ARG A 13 -9.09 2.36 -6.23
N ALA A 14 -9.57 3.57 -5.95
CA ALA A 14 -9.51 4.66 -6.93
C ALA A 14 -8.07 5.01 -7.30
N ILE A 15 -7.14 5.00 -6.33
CA ILE A 15 -5.71 5.23 -6.55
C ILE A 15 -5.08 4.08 -7.34
N THR A 16 -5.27 2.84 -6.88
CA THR A 16 -4.56 1.68 -7.43
C THR A 16 -5.05 1.32 -8.82
N LEU A 17 -6.37 1.32 -9.05
CA LEU A 17 -6.96 0.92 -10.33
C LEU A 17 -6.84 1.99 -11.42
N ALA A 18 -6.40 3.20 -11.07
CA ALA A 18 -5.97 4.21 -12.04
C ALA A 18 -4.59 3.89 -12.66
N LEU A 19 -3.79 3.01 -12.02
CA LEU A 19 -2.46 2.65 -12.50
C LEU A 19 -2.55 1.63 -13.65
N PRO A 20 -1.71 1.75 -14.70
CA PRO A 20 -1.76 0.85 -15.84
C PRO A 20 -1.60 -0.63 -15.45
N GLY A 21 -2.56 -1.44 -15.89
CA GLY A 21 -2.57 -2.88 -15.65
C GLY A 21 -2.74 -3.28 -14.19
N ALA A 22 -3.20 -2.40 -13.31
CA ALA A 22 -3.53 -2.78 -11.94
C ALA A 22 -4.83 -3.59 -11.88
N GLU A 23 -4.81 -4.66 -11.08
CA GLU A 23 -5.96 -5.51 -10.77
C GLU A 23 -6.12 -5.63 -9.25
N GLU A 24 -7.35 -5.86 -8.79
CA GLU A 24 -7.64 -6.25 -7.40
C GLU A 24 -7.86 -7.76 -7.30
N ARG A 25 -7.22 -8.40 -6.31
CA ARG A 25 -7.44 -9.79 -5.93
C ARG A 25 -7.40 -9.96 -4.43
N LEU A 26 -8.23 -10.86 -3.91
CA LEU A 26 -8.15 -11.27 -2.51
C LEU A 26 -6.90 -12.14 -2.30
N SER A 27 -6.14 -11.83 -1.25
CA SER A 27 -5.00 -12.63 -0.79
C SER A 27 -5.08 -12.78 0.72
N HIS A 28 -5.08 -14.02 1.20
CA HIS A 28 -5.15 -14.33 2.65
C HIS A 28 -6.31 -13.61 3.37
N GLY A 29 -7.44 -13.44 2.70
CA GLY A 29 -8.63 -12.78 3.25
C GLY A 29 -8.63 -11.25 3.21
N ALA A 30 -7.59 -10.62 2.65
CA ALA A 30 -7.50 -9.16 2.52
C ALA A 30 -7.47 -8.72 1.04
N PRO A 31 -8.02 -7.54 0.70
CA PRO A 31 -7.84 -6.94 -0.61
C PRO A 31 -6.37 -6.66 -0.93
N GLY A 32 -5.90 -7.15 -2.07
CA GLY A 32 -4.56 -6.90 -2.60
C GLY A 32 -4.61 -6.39 -4.03
N PHE A 33 -3.64 -5.56 -4.37
CA PHE A 33 -3.51 -4.95 -5.69
C PHE A 33 -2.20 -5.37 -6.33
N LEU A 34 -2.29 -5.84 -7.56
CA LEU A 34 -1.18 -6.38 -8.33
C LEU A 34 -1.20 -5.84 -9.75
N VAL A 35 -0.05 -5.89 -10.39
CA VAL A 35 0.00 -5.71 -11.85
C VAL A 35 -0.48 -6.99 -12.51
N GLU A 36 -1.24 -6.88 -13.60
CA GLU A 36 -1.79 -8.00 -14.38
C GLU A 36 -0.72 -9.03 -14.71
N GLY A 37 -0.97 -10.27 -14.28
CA GLY A 37 -0.02 -11.39 -14.44
C GLY A 37 1.31 -11.22 -13.72
N GLY A 38 1.42 -10.23 -12.83
CA GLY A 38 2.65 -9.79 -12.17
C GLY A 38 2.59 -9.92 -10.65
N LYS A 39 3.28 -8.99 -9.97
CA LYS A 39 3.45 -9.00 -8.51
C LYS A 39 2.50 -8.01 -7.85
N PHE A 40 2.16 -8.29 -6.59
CA PHE A 40 1.46 -7.35 -5.72
C PHE A 40 2.33 -6.14 -5.40
N PHE A 41 1.69 -4.98 -5.31
CA PHE A 41 2.30 -3.71 -4.93
C PHE A 41 1.54 -2.97 -3.84
N ALA A 42 0.28 -3.31 -3.56
CA ALA A 42 -0.43 -2.76 -2.41
C ALA A 42 -1.35 -3.80 -1.76
N TYR A 43 -1.60 -3.65 -0.46
CA TYR A 43 -2.66 -4.36 0.26
C TYR A 43 -3.44 -3.39 1.14
N PHE A 44 -4.70 -3.71 1.40
CA PHE A 44 -5.50 -3.07 2.43
C PHE A 44 -5.76 -4.06 3.55
N TRP A 45 -5.32 -3.72 4.76
CA TRP A 45 -5.58 -4.51 5.95
C TRP A 45 -6.44 -3.70 6.91
N HIS A 46 -7.53 -4.31 7.37
CA HIS A 46 -8.38 -3.78 8.42
C HIS A 46 -8.54 -4.86 9.49
N ASP A 47 -8.15 -4.53 10.72
CA ASP A 47 -8.16 -5.42 11.89
C ASP A 47 -7.53 -6.80 11.58
N HIS A 48 -6.39 -6.78 10.90
CA HIS A 48 -5.81 -8.00 10.35
C HIS A 48 -5.19 -8.81 11.49
N HIS A 49 -5.73 -10.01 11.73
CA HIS A 49 -5.44 -10.81 12.92
C HIS A 49 -5.87 -10.18 14.25
N GLY A 50 -6.82 -9.25 14.25
CA GLY A 50 -7.31 -8.59 15.48
C GLY A 50 -6.29 -7.60 16.07
N ASP A 51 -5.44 -7.01 15.21
CA ASP A 51 -4.42 -6.05 15.61
C ASP A 51 -4.98 -4.64 15.88
N GLY A 52 -6.25 -4.39 15.55
CA GLY A 52 -6.90 -3.11 15.75
C GLY A 52 -6.42 -2.01 14.81
N GLU A 53 -5.70 -2.33 13.73
CA GLU A 53 -5.14 -1.35 12.81
C GLU A 53 -5.95 -1.25 11.50
N THR A 54 -5.87 -0.12 10.81
CA THR A 54 -6.31 -0.03 9.40
C THR A 54 -5.23 0.62 8.60
N VAL A 55 -4.70 -0.12 7.63
CA VAL A 55 -3.45 0.24 6.98
C VAL A 55 -3.48 -0.08 5.50
N VAL A 56 -2.74 0.74 4.76
CA VAL A 56 -2.28 0.41 3.40
C VAL A 56 -0.86 -0.11 3.51
N LEU A 57 -0.59 -1.27 2.92
CA LEU A 57 0.76 -1.81 2.83
C LEU A 57 1.33 -1.54 1.45
N VAL A 58 2.55 -1.02 1.41
CA VAL A 58 3.27 -0.73 0.16
C VAL A 58 4.70 -1.28 0.23
N LYS A 59 5.34 -1.42 -0.94
CA LYS A 59 6.73 -1.84 -1.02
C LYS A 59 7.67 -0.67 -0.78
N THR A 60 8.84 -1.00 -0.26
CA THR A 60 10.00 -0.13 -0.12
C THR A 60 11.15 -0.72 -0.93
N THR A 61 12.10 0.11 -1.32
CA THR A 61 13.31 -0.28 -2.05
C THR A 61 14.26 -1.14 -1.20
N GLY A 62 14.13 -1.09 0.12
CA GLY A 62 14.91 -1.89 1.06
C GLY A 62 14.67 -1.51 2.52
N ALA A 63 15.41 -2.18 3.42
CA ALA A 63 15.30 -1.96 4.86
C ALA A 63 15.68 -0.53 5.27
N ASP A 64 16.72 0.05 4.66
CA ASP A 64 17.16 1.42 4.97
C ASP A 64 16.07 2.48 4.69
N GLU A 65 15.36 2.38 3.56
CA GLU A 65 14.23 3.28 3.28
C GLU A 65 13.11 3.06 4.29
N MET A 66 12.76 1.80 4.59
CA MET A 66 11.72 1.48 5.56
C MET A 66 12.03 2.08 6.94
N ASP A 67 13.26 1.90 7.43
CA ASP A 67 13.70 2.44 8.72
C ASP A 67 13.71 3.97 8.71
N ALA A 68 14.14 4.61 7.62
CA ALA A 68 14.11 6.06 7.49
C ALA A 68 12.69 6.63 7.49
N LEU A 69 11.72 5.95 6.87
CA LEU A 69 10.31 6.37 6.87
C LEU A 69 9.70 6.27 8.27
N ILE A 70 10.01 5.18 8.99
CA ILE A 70 9.54 4.98 10.36
C ILE A 70 10.17 6.00 11.31
N ASP A 71 11.46 6.33 11.16
CA ASP A 71 12.12 7.36 11.96
C ASP A 71 11.53 8.75 11.70
N ALA A 72 11.23 9.06 10.44
CA ALA A 72 10.64 10.34 10.04
C ALA A 72 9.21 10.53 10.58
N ASP A 73 8.38 9.48 10.55
CA ASP A 73 7.02 9.52 11.09
C ASP A 73 6.57 8.18 11.67
N PRO A 74 6.92 7.88 12.95
CA PRO A 74 6.57 6.61 13.59
C PRO A 74 5.08 6.50 13.95
N ALA A 75 4.35 7.61 13.91
CA ALA A 75 2.90 7.61 14.11
C ALA A 75 2.18 7.17 12.82
N LEU A 76 2.73 7.47 11.66
CA LEU A 76 2.17 7.07 10.36
C LEU A 76 2.65 5.68 9.92
N TYR A 77 3.93 5.39 10.10
CA TYR A 77 4.59 4.21 9.55
C TYR A 77 5.00 3.19 10.60
N PHE A 78 4.92 1.91 10.24
CA PHE A 78 5.51 0.83 11.03
C PHE A 78 5.82 -0.40 10.18
N LYS A 79 6.58 -1.34 10.76
CA LYS A 79 6.90 -2.64 10.15
C LYS A 79 5.72 -3.60 10.32
N PRO A 80 5.03 -4.01 9.24
CA PRO A 80 3.95 -4.98 9.34
C PRO A 80 4.51 -6.36 9.71
N ALA A 81 3.73 -7.12 10.49
CA ALA A 81 4.05 -8.51 10.78
C ALA A 81 4.15 -9.31 9.47
N TYR A 82 5.10 -10.25 9.42
CA TYR A 82 5.36 -11.18 8.30
C TYR A 82 5.88 -10.55 6.99
N LEU A 83 5.43 -9.37 6.60
CA LEU A 83 5.79 -8.75 5.32
C LEU A 83 6.99 -7.81 5.38
N ALA A 84 7.37 -7.31 6.56
CA ALA A 84 8.49 -6.38 6.71
C ALA A 84 9.82 -6.96 6.17
N SER A 85 10.09 -8.25 6.42
CA SER A 85 11.28 -8.94 5.90
C SER A 85 11.29 -9.06 4.37
N SER A 86 10.13 -8.90 3.72
CA SER A 86 9.95 -8.90 2.27
C SER A 86 9.85 -7.49 1.67
N GLY A 87 10.26 -6.46 2.43
CA GLY A 87 10.35 -5.07 1.97
C GLY A 87 9.02 -4.33 1.95
N TRP A 88 8.06 -4.70 2.80
CA TRP A 88 6.78 -3.99 2.91
C TRP A 88 6.71 -3.12 4.16
N ILE A 89 6.09 -1.96 4.05
CA ILE A 89 5.82 -1.03 5.14
C ILE A 89 4.31 -0.77 5.24
N ALA A 90 3.81 -0.58 6.46
CA ALA A 90 2.41 -0.22 6.71
C ALA A 90 2.28 1.30 6.87
N ILE A 91 1.22 1.86 6.30
CA ILE A 91 0.80 3.25 6.42
C ILE A 91 -0.57 3.26 7.09
N ARG A 92 -0.69 3.86 8.27
CA ARG A 92 -1.99 4.00 8.97
C ARG A 92 -2.94 4.90 8.19
N THR A 93 -4.20 4.48 8.06
CA THR A 93 -5.26 5.25 7.40
C THR A 93 -6.36 5.69 8.35
N ASP A 94 -6.29 5.29 9.62
CA ASP A 94 -7.34 5.51 10.62
C ASP A 94 -7.24 6.86 11.35
N ALA A 95 -6.27 7.70 11.00
CA ALA A 95 -6.13 9.03 11.55
C ALA A 95 -7.17 10.02 10.95
N PRO A 96 -7.70 10.97 11.74
CA PRO A 96 -8.46 12.07 11.19
C PRO A 96 -7.60 12.90 10.22
N GLY A 97 -8.12 13.14 9.02
CA GLY A 97 -7.39 13.92 8.00
C GLY A 97 -6.28 13.15 7.29
N THR A 98 -6.37 11.81 7.24
CA THR A 98 -5.49 10.95 6.42
C THR A 98 -5.22 11.57 5.04
N ASP A 99 -3.94 11.79 4.75
CA ASP A 99 -3.48 12.35 3.48
C ASP A 99 -3.43 11.26 2.40
N TRP A 100 -4.53 11.16 1.65
CA TRP A 100 -4.67 10.20 0.56
C TRP A 100 -3.83 10.53 -0.67
N ASP A 101 -3.35 11.77 -0.82
CA ASP A 101 -2.46 12.14 -1.91
C ASP A 101 -1.07 11.52 -1.68
N HIS A 102 -0.55 11.68 -0.45
CA HIS A 102 0.68 11.04 0.00
C HIS A 102 0.62 9.51 -0.04
N ILE A 103 -0.49 8.90 0.39
CA ILE A 103 -0.71 7.44 0.22
C ILE A 103 -0.64 7.09 -1.27
N GLY A 104 -1.26 7.90 -2.13
CA GLY A 104 -1.22 7.74 -3.58
C GLY A 104 0.20 7.72 -4.14
N ASP A 105 1.06 8.64 -3.71
CA ASP A 105 2.47 8.68 -4.12
C ASP A 105 3.23 7.43 -3.69
N ARG A 106 3.01 6.94 -2.47
CA ARG A 106 3.63 5.71 -1.97
C ARG A 106 3.15 4.47 -2.71
N VAL A 107 1.86 4.42 -3.06
CA VAL A 107 1.29 3.34 -3.89
C VAL A 107 1.89 3.37 -5.29
N ALA A 108 2.04 4.55 -5.90
CA ALA A 108 2.65 4.70 -7.21
C ALA A 108 4.12 4.22 -7.22
N GLN A 109 4.93 4.66 -6.26
CA GLN A 109 6.32 4.20 -6.11
C GLN A 109 6.39 2.68 -5.96
N SER A 110 5.52 2.10 -5.14
CA SER A 110 5.43 0.65 -4.96
C SER A 110 5.05 -0.09 -6.24
N TRP A 111 4.13 0.47 -7.03
CA TRP A 111 3.75 -0.07 -8.34
C TRP A 111 4.91 0.01 -9.32
N GLU A 112 5.64 1.12 -9.39
CA GLU A 112 6.79 1.29 -10.29
C GLU A 112 7.88 0.24 -10.07
N MET A 113 8.07 -0.20 -8.82
CA MET A 113 9.04 -1.27 -8.47
C MET A 113 8.69 -2.63 -9.09
N VAL A 114 7.43 -2.87 -9.45
CA VAL A 114 6.97 -4.16 -10.00
C VAL A 114 6.37 -4.05 -11.40
N ALA A 115 6.13 -2.83 -11.88
CA ALA A 115 5.54 -2.56 -13.18
C ALA A 115 6.48 -3.02 -14.31
N PRO A 116 5.98 -3.79 -15.29
CA PRO A 116 6.68 -4.04 -16.53
C PRO A 116 7.03 -2.73 -17.25
N ARG A 117 8.19 -2.69 -17.90
CA ARG A 117 8.70 -1.50 -18.59
C ARG A 117 7.70 -0.82 -19.55
N ARG A 118 6.87 -1.62 -20.24
CA ARG A 118 5.80 -1.13 -21.14
C ARG A 118 4.80 -0.19 -20.46
N PHE A 119 4.59 -0.32 -19.15
CA PHE A 119 3.67 0.53 -18.40
C PHE A 119 4.34 1.79 -17.86
N LEU A 120 5.65 1.74 -17.58
CA LEU A 120 6.43 2.92 -17.20
C LEU A 120 6.56 3.91 -18.36
N GLU A 121 6.75 3.39 -19.58
CA GLU A 121 6.88 4.19 -20.81
C GLU A 121 5.52 4.76 -21.29
N ALA A 122 4.40 4.23 -20.80
CA ALA A 122 3.05 4.69 -21.13
C ALA A 122 2.56 5.86 -20.25
N GLY A 123 3.45 6.40 -19.39
CA GLY A 123 3.11 7.41 -18.40
C GLY A 123 2.86 6.74 -17.05
N GLY A 124 3.94 6.41 -16.33
CA GLY A 124 3.88 6.22 -14.89
C GLY A 124 3.48 7.55 -14.25
N ARG A 125 2.18 7.70 -14.02
CA ARG A 125 1.45 8.86 -13.50
C ARG A 125 1.76 10.22 -14.14
#